data_AF-A0A8J2L0I8-F1
#
_entry.id   AF-A0A8J2L0I8-F1
#
_cell.length_a   1.000
_cell.length_b   1.000
_cell.length_c   1.000
_cell.angle_alpha   90.00
_cell.angle_beta   90.00
_cell.angle_gamma   90.00
#
_symmetry.space_group_name_H-M   'P 1'
#
loop_
_entity.id
_entity.type
_entity.pdbx_description
1 polymer ?
#
loop_
_entity_poly.entity_id
_entity_poly.type
_entity_poly.pdbx_seq_one_letter_code
_entity_poly.pdbx_strand_id
1 'polypeptide(L)'
;IEQYPNPGFISDFLELMQKDGFNSSARRVYVIPHFEVRRAVGLSELPRTKSELQGLFRRKLVFWFHRSICEICHRPPRFDEWINATPTQGLNVFTVGRREGKNMAWEPFYVGTRLEPAFDERFTWESNKDKRIQGYIMCKLEYEYHVLDNAFLLHRPGIKRKQNKSRKMVKENDDLFTKVLIPNLRKLYGKRNVCSI
;
A
#
# COMPACT_ATOMS: atom_id res chain seq x y z
N ILE A 1 -15.70 -4.32 10.71
CA ILE A 1 -14.71 -4.36 9.61
C ILE A 1 -14.48 -2.90 9.17
N GLU A 2 -13.25 -2.38 9.25
CA GLU A 2 -12.93 -1.01 8.81
C GLU A 2 -12.46 -0.93 7.34
N GLN A 3 -12.20 -2.08 6.70
CA GLN A 3 -11.56 -2.21 5.39
C GLN A 3 -12.45 -3.00 4.42
N TYR A 4 -12.83 -2.40 3.29
CA TYR A 4 -13.78 -2.96 2.33
C TYR A 4 -13.14 -3.05 0.95
N PRO A 5 -12.79 -4.25 0.44
CA PRO A 5 -12.41 -4.41 -0.95
C PRO A 5 -13.63 -4.21 -1.84
N ASN A 6 -13.41 -3.76 -3.08
CA ASN A 6 -14.50 -3.71 -4.06
C ASN A 6 -15.07 -5.12 -4.33
N PRO A 7 -16.39 -5.24 -4.55
CA PRO A 7 -17.01 -6.53 -4.89
C PRO A 7 -16.34 -7.18 -6.09
N GLY A 8 -16.25 -8.52 -6.09
CA GLY A 8 -15.62 -9.28 -7.18
C GLY A 8 -14.09 -9.39 -7.08
N PHE A 9 -13.42 -8.63 -6.21
CA PHE A 9 -11.96 -8.61 -6.15
C PHE A 9 -11.31 -9.99 -6.10
N ILE A 10 -11.83 -10.92 -5.28
CA ILE A 10 -11.24 -12.26 -5.15
C ILE A 10 -11.35 -13.06 -6.45
N SER A 11 -12.51 -13.07 -7.11
CA SER A 11 -12.67 -13.80 -8.38
C SER A 11 -11.76 -13.20 -9.46
N ASP A 12 -11.79 -11.88 -9.60
CA ASP A 12 -11.05 -11.19 -10.65
C ASP A 12 -9.54 -11.34 -10.45
N PHE A 13 -9.09 -11.36 -9.20
CA PHE A 13 -7.69 -11.60 -8.86
C PHE A 13 -7.26 -13.03 -9.18
N LEU A 14 -8.09 -14.04 -8.90
CA LEU A 14 -7.78 -15.41 -9.27
C LEU A 14 -7.72 -15.60 -10.79
N GLU A 15 -8.61 -14.93 -11.54
CA GLU A 15 -8.56 -14.90 -13.01
C GLU A 15 -7.29 -14.23 -13.53
N LEU A 16 -6.85 -13.12 -12.93
CA LEU A 16 -5.58 -12.47 -13.26
C LEU A 16 -4.41 -13.44 -13.02
N MET A 17 -4.40 -14.18 -11.91
CA MET A 17 -3.31 -15.13 -11.61
C MET A 17 -3.27 -16.32 -12.56
N GLN A 18 -4.42 -16.76 -13.09
CA GLN A 18 -4.47 -17.80 -14.11
C GLN A 18 -3.82 -17.34 -15.43
N LYS A 19 -3.95 -16.05 -15.77
CA LYS A 19 -3.33 -15.45 -16.96
C LYS A 19 -1.83 -15.19 -16.76
N ASP A 20 -1.45 -14.63 -15.61
CA ASP A 20 -0.07 -14.20 -15.30
C ASP A 20 0.86 -15.34 -14.87
N GLY A 21 0.31 -16.54 -14.66
CA GLY A 21 1.01 -17.73 -14.20
C GLY A 21 1.36 -17.69 -12.71
N PHE A 22 0.85 -18.65 -11.96
CA PHE A 22 1.12 -18.81 -10.51
C PHE A 22 2.61 -19.08 -10.18
N ASN A 23 3.41 -19.52 -11.16
CA ASN A 23 4.73 -20.13 -10.92
C ASN A 23 5.92 -19.23 -11.34
N SER A 24 5.72 -17.92 -11.36
CA SER A 24 6.79 -16.98 -11.61
C SER A 24 7.71 -16.90 -10.39
N SER A 25 9.00 -17.22 -10.56
CA SER A 25 10.06 -16.95 -9.57
C SER A 25 10.30 -15.45 -9.33
N ALA A 26 9.65 -14.56 -10.09
CA ALA A 26 9.75 -13.12 -9.91
C ALA A 26 9.16 -12.69 -8.57
N ARG A 27 9.95 -11.90 -7.83
CA ARG A 27 9.53 -11.25 -6.60
C ARG A 27 8.61 -10.09 -6.94
N ARG A 28 7.31 -10.32 -6.88
CA ARG A 28 6.28 -9.31 -7.18
C ARG A 28 5.12 -9.39 -6.19
N VAL A 29 4.50 -8.25 -5.96
CA VAL A 29 3.26 -8.14 -5.20
C VAL A 29 2.24 -7.32 -5.98
N TYR A 30 0.96 -7.57 -5.75
CA TYR A 30 -0.14 -6.92 -6.44
C TYR A 30 -0.78 -5.86 -5.56
N VAL A 31 -0.52 -4.60 -5.89
CA VAL A 31 -0.93 -3.46 -5.08
C VAL A 31 -2.38 -3.11 -5.33
N ILE A 32 -3.12 -2.94 -4.24
CA ILE A 32 -4.49 -2.45 -4.20
C ILE A 32 -4.47 -0.99 -3.73
N PRO A 33 -4.77 -0.01 -4.60
CA PRO A 33 -4.96 1.38 -4.19
C PRO A 33 -5.98 1.51 -3.05
N HIS A 34 -5.62 2.24 -2.01
CA HIS A 34 -6.37 2.32 -0.77
C HIS A 34 -6.87 3.75 -0.53
N PHE A 35 -8.11 3.87 -0.07
CA PHE A 35 -8.83 5.13 0.08
C PHE A 35 -9.50 5.24 1.44
N GLU A 36 -9.78 6.46 1.86
CA GLU A 36 -10.61 6.78 3.03
C GLU A 36 -11.91 7.45 2.57
N VAL A 37 -13.01 7.04 3.20
CA VAL A 37 -14.35 7.51 2.84
C VAL A 37 -14.86 8.47 3.91
N ARG A 38 -15.42 9.63 3.52
CA ARG A 38 -16.05 10.56 4.47
C ARG A 38 -17.20 9.87 5.23
N ARG A 39 -17.37 10.24 6.50
CA ARG A 39 -18.41 9.65 7.38
C ARG A 39 -19.84 9.80 6.84
N ALA A 40 -20.10 10.83 6.05
CA ALA A 40 -21.41 11.08 5.44
C ALA A 40 -21.82 10.04 4.40
N VAL A 41 -20.88 9.25 3.86
CA VAL A 41 -21.19 8.20 2.88
C VAL A 41 -21.64 6.93 3.62
N GLY A 42 -22.89 6.53 3.38
CA GLY A 42 -23.47 5.29 3.89
C GLY A 42 -22.85 4.03 3.28
N LEU A 43 -23.16 2.86 3.86
CA LEU A 43 -22.71 1.58 3.30
C LEU A 43 -23.31 1.30 1.91
N SER A 44 -24.57 1.67 1.70
CA SER A 44 -25.26 1.54 0.41
C SER A 44 -24.74 2.47 -0.68
N GLU A 45 -24.00 3.51 -0.31
CA GLU A 45 -23.40 4.50 -1.21
C GLU A 45 -21.93 4.23 -1.50
N LEU A 46 -21.36 3.15 -0.97
CA LEU A 46 -19.97 2.79 -1.24
C LEU A 46 -19.79 2.41 -2.71
N PRO A 47 -18.69 2.87 -3.34
CA PRO A 47 -18.41 2.54 -4.72
C PRO A 47 -18.11 1.05 -4.83
N ARG A 48 -18.80 0.40 -5.75
CA ARG A 48 -18.65 -1.01 -6.11
C ARG A 48 -17.75 -1.18 -7.31
N THR A 49 -17.66 -0.14 -8.15
CA THR A 49 -16.83 -0.12 -9.36
C THR A 49 -15.84 1.05 -9.35
N LYS A 50 -14.79 0.96 -10.19
CA LYS A 50 -13.83 2.06 -10.37
C LYS A 50 -14.52 3.33 -10.89
N SER A 51 -15.49 3.22 -11.79
CA SER A 51 -16.28 4.37 -12.28
C SER A 51 -17.00 5.10 -11.15
N GLU A 52 -17.61 4.36 -10.21
CA GLU A 52 -18.27 4.94 -9.04
C GLU A 52 -17.26 5.57 -8.08
N LEU A 53 -16.12 4.92 -7.85
CA LEU A 53 -15.02 5.45 -7.04
C LEU A 53 -14.55 6.80 -7.61
N GLN A 54 -14.36 6.90 -8.93
CA GLN A 54 -14.00 8.14 -9.62
C GLN A 54 -15.04 9.23 -9.40
N GLY A 55 -16.33 8.89 -9.47
CA GLY A 55 -17.43 9.81 -9.17
C GLY A 55 -17.34 10.38 -7.76
N LEU A 56 -17.13 9.52 -6.75
CA LEU A 56 -17.00 9.94 -5.36
C LEU A 56 -15.71 10.72 -5.09
N PHE A 57 -14.62 10.37 -5.78
CA PHE A 57 -13.35 11.08 -5.70
C PHE A 57 -13.48 12.51 -6.24
N ARG A 58 -14.10 12.70 -7.41
CA ARG A 58 -14.39 14.04 -7.98
C ARG A 58 -15.25 14.90 -7.07
N ARG A 59 -16.23 14.29 -6.40
CA ARG A 59 -17.09 14.94 -5.40
C ARG A 59 -16.39 15.22 -4.06
N LYS A 60 -15.10 14.85 -3.91
CA LYS A 60 -14.32 14.99 -2.66
C LYS A 60 -14.99 14.29 -1.47
N LEU A 61 -15.60 13.13 -1.74
CA LEU A 61 -16.19 12.25 -0.73
C LEU A 61 -15.28 11.07 -0.36
N VAL A 62 -14.34 10.75 -1.26
CA VAL A 62 -13.32 9.72 -1.07
C VAL A 62 -11.96 10.36 -1.35
N PHE A 63 -10.95 9.99 -0.56
CA PHE A 63 -9.56 10.46 -0.70
C PHE A 63 -8.62 9.27 -0.65
N TRP A 64 -7.43 9.37 -1.22
CA TRP A 64 -6.43 8.32 -1.01
C TRP A 64 -6.06 8.23 0.47
N PHE A 65 -5.70 7.02 0.89
CA PHE A 65 -5.49 6.69 2.29
C PHE A 65 -4.41 7.54 2.93
N HIS A 66 -4.66 8.00 4.17
CA HIS A 66 -3.71 8.75 4.99
C HIS A 66 -3.21 10.04 4.32
N ARG A 67 -3.98 10.63 3.39
CA ARG A 67 -3.67 11.93 2.77
C ARG A 67 -3.29 13.01 3.79
N SER A 68 -3.99 13.04 4.92
CA SER A 68 -3.79 14.05 5.98
C SER A 68 -2.64 13.72 6.96
N ILE A 69 -2.06 12.53 6.86
CA ILE A 69 -1.03 12.01 7.77
C ILE A 69 0.32 11.96 7.04
N CYS A 70 0.38 11.25 5.92
CA CYS A 70 1.53 11.20 5.03
C CYS A 70 1.06 10.94 3.59
N GLU A 71 0.91 12.01 2.81
CA GLU A 71 0.45 11.92 1.42
C GLU A 71 1.38 11.06 0.56
N ILE A 72 2.69 11.27 0.65
CA ILE A 72 3.67 10.54 -0.16
C ILE A 72 3.78 9.06 0.21
N CYS A 73 3.43 8.69 1.45
CA CYS A 73 3.58 7.31 1.93
C CYS A 73 2.57 6.36 1.29
N HIS A 74 1.37 6.82 0.94
CA HIS A 74 0.31 5.92 0.45
C HIS A 74 -0.19 6.24 -0.95
N ARG A 75 0.37 7.25 -1.61
CA ARG A 75 0.08 7.58 -3.00
C ARG A 75 0.81 6.60 -3.94
N PRO A 76 0.10 5.76 -4.71
CA PRO A 76 0.73 4.86 -5.68
C PRO A 76 1.49 5.62 -6.78
N PRO A 77 2.52 5.01 -7.38
CA PRO A 77 3.13 5.53 -8.61
C PRO A 77 2.05 5.75 -9.68
N ARG A 78 2.14 6.89 -10.38
CA ARG A 78 1.19 7.28 -11.44
C ARG A 78 -0.28 7.34 -10.97
N PHE A 79 -0.50 7.67 -9.70
CA PHE A 79 -1.86 7.73 -9.12
C PHE A 79 -2.83 8.62 -9.90
N ASP A 80 -2.40 9.79 -10.37
CA ASP A 80 -3.30 10.69 -11.12
C ASP A 80 -3.74 10.08 -12.46
N GLU A 81 -2.86 9.34 -13.12
CA GLU A 81 -3.21 8.59 -14.32
C GLU A 81 -4.15 7.43 -13.96
N TRP A 82 -3.85 6.70 -12.88
CA TRP A 82 -4.66 5.58 -12.42
C TRP A 82 -6.10 5.97 -12.09
N ILE A 83 -6.27 7.06 -11.33
CA ILE A 83 -7.61 7.52 -10.89
C ILE A 83 -8.41 8.10 -12.05
N ASN A 84 -7.76 8.65 -13.09
CA ASN A 84 -8.46 9.21 -14.25
C ASN A 84 -8.60 8.23 -15.43
N ALA A 85 -7.90 7.09 -15.41
CA ALA A 85 -7.97 6.09 -16.46
C ALA A 85 -9.38 5.50 -16.60
N THR A 86 -9.80 5.28 -17.84
CA THR A 86 -11.02 4.55 -18.16
C THR A 86 -10.93 3.12 -17.60
N PRO A 87 -11.93 2.65 -16.84
CA PRO A 87 -11.94 1.27 -16.35
C PRO A 87 -11.91 0.27 -17.50
N THR A 88 -11.04 -0.72 -17.38
CA THR A 88 -10.91 -1.83 -18.33
C THR A 88 -11.88 -2.96 -17.97
N GLN A 89 -11.95 -4.00 -18.81
CA GLN A 89 -12.67 -5.23 -18.46
C GLN A 89 -11.80 -6.12 -17.56
N GLY A 90 -12.41 -6.65 -16.50
CA GLY A 90 -11.73 -7.53 -15.53
C GLY A 90 -10.70 -6.79 -14.68
N LEU A 91 -9.69 -7.51 -14.20
CA LEU A 91 -8.60 -6.96 -13.41
C LEU A 91 -7.27 -7.14 -14.14
N ASN A 92 -6.50 -6.07 -14.27
CA ASN A 92 -5.20 -6.08 -14.94
C ASN A 92 -4.16 -5.27 -14.14
N VAL A 93 -2.90 -5.39 -14.53
CA VAL A 93 -1.81 -4.55 -14.03
C VAL A 93 -1.82 -3.22 -14.79
N PHE A 94 -2.07 -2.12 -14.08
CA PHE A 94 -2.03 -0.75 -14.64
C PHE A 94 -0.60 -0.26 -14.84
N THR A 95 0.25 -0.44 -13.83
CA THR A 95 1.64 -0.02 -13.86
C THR A 95 2.46 -0.86 -12.90
N VAL A 96 3.73 -1.06 -13.23
CA VAL A 96 4.70 -1.69 -12.33
C VAL A 96 5.55 -0.58 -11.70
N GLY A 97 5.63 -0.59 -10.38
CA GLY A 97 6.45 0.32 -9.58
C GLY A 97 7.54 -0.41 -8.80
N ARG A 98 8.51 0.36 -8.31
CA ARG A 98 9.49 -0.08 -7.30
C ARG A 98 9.55 0.94 -6.17
N ARG A 99 9.85 0.48 -4.97
CA ARG A 99 9.99 1.30 -3.76
C ARG A 99 11.39 1.94 -3.70
N GLU A 100 11.73 2.68 -4.76
CA GLU A 100 13.03 3.29 -4.99
C GLU A 100 12.90 4.79 -5.26
N GLY A 101 13.97 5.55 -4.98
CA GLY A 101 14.02 6.98 -5.26
C GLY A 101 12.82 7.72 -4.67
N LYS A 102 12.03 8.40 -5.50
CA LYS A 102 10.84 9.16 -5.05
C LYS A 102 9.77 8.31 -4.35
N ASN A 103 9.76 6.99 -4.56
CA ASN A 103 8.80 6.07 -3.95
C ASN A 103 9.39 5.37 -2.71
N MET A 104 10.56 5.76 -2.21
CA MET A 104 11.22 5.07 -1.08
C MET A 104 10.37 5.05 0.20
N ALA A 105 9.49 6.04 0.40
CA ALA A 105 8.61 6.11 1.56
C ALA A 105 7.26 5.42 1.34
N TRP A 106 7.03 4.82 0.17
CA TRP A 106 5.75 4.23 -0.19
C TRP A 106 5.47 2.96 0.62
N GLU A 107 4.25 2.88 1.16
CA GLU A 107 3.72 1.84 2.03
C GLU A 107 2.39 1.32 1.41
N PRO A 108 2.49 0.53 0.32
CA PRO A 108 1.32 0.01 -0.37
C PRO A 108 0.60 -1.06 0.44
N PHE A 109 -0.69 -1.20 0.18
CA PHE A 109 -1.47 -2.39 0.52
C PHE A 109 -1.41 -3.33 -0.67
N TYR A 110 -1.11 -4.60 -0.45
CA TYR A 110 -0.89 -5.54 -1.54
C TYR A 110 -1.37 -6.95 -1.20
N VAL A 111 -1.61 -7.73 -2.25
CA VAL A 111 -1.71 -9.19 -2.21
C VAL A 111 -0.35 -9.76 -2.62
N GLY A 112 0.17 -10.66 -1.80
CA GLY A 112 1.45 -11.34 -2.03
C GLY A 112 1.31 -12.84 -1.80
N THR A 113 2.45 -13.48 -1.59
CA THR A 113 2.59 -14.91 -1.32
C THR A 113 3.05 -15.13 0.13
N ARG A 114 3.85 -16.18 0.37
CA ARG A 114 4.58 -16.43 1.62
C ARG A 114 6.06 -16.08 1.52
N LEU A 115 6.52 -15.59 0.36
CA LEU A 115 7.94 -15.31 0.09
C LEU A 115 8.36 -13.93 0.59
N GLU A 116 7.38 -13.04 0.79
CA GLU A 116 7.58 -11.69 1.27
C GLU A 116 8.10 -11.71 2.72
N PRO A 117 9.01 -10.79 3.06
CA PRO A 117 9.52 -10.69 4.42
C PRO A 117 8.36 -10.46 5.41
N ALA A 118 8.38 -11.15 6.55
CA ALA A 118 7.39 -10.99 7.59
C ALA A 118 7.40 -9.57 8.18
N PHE A 119 6.26 -9.16 8.73
CA PHE A 119 6.18 -7.94 9.54
C PHE A 119 6.97 -8.14 10.84
N ASP A 120 7.72 -7.11 11.25
CA ASP A 120 8.52 -7.16 12.48
C ASP A 120 7.67 -6.69 13.66
N GLU A 121 7.08 -7.64 14.38
CA GLU A 121 6.14 -7.40 15.49
C GLU A 121 6.73 -6.65 16.68
N ARG A 122 8.06 -6.46 16.73
CA ARG A 122 8.70 -5.63 17.76
C ARG A 122 8.38 -4.15 17.56
N PHE A 123 7.97 -3.75 16.36
CA PHE A 123 7.65 -2.36 16.05
C PHE A 123 6.17 -2.07 16.25
N THR A 124 5.91 -0.99 16.97
CA THR A 124 4.56 -0.45 17.13
C THR A 124 4.25 0.59 16.05
N TRP A 125 2.97 0.86 15.80
CA TRP A 125 2.52 1.92 14.89
C TRP A 125 2.90 3.33 15.36
N GLU A 126 3.36 3.49 16.61
CA GLU A 126 3.61 4.80 17.23
C GLU A 126 4.55 5.69 16.41
N SER A 127 5.60 5.11 15.82
CA SER A 127 6.57 5.81 14.96
C SER A 127 6.11 6.03 13.50
N ASN A 128 5.00 5.41 13.06
CA ASN A 128 4.55 5.35 11.66
C ASN A 128 5.62 4.80 10.69
N LYS A 129 6.52 3.93 11.17
CA LYS A 129 7.60 3.34 10.37
C LYS A 129 7.56 1.81 10.35
N ASP A 130 6.58 1.22 11.02
CA ASP A 130 6.42 -0.21 11.21
C ASP A 130 6.39 -0.97 9.87
N LYS A 131 5.67 -0.44 8.86
CA LYS A 131 5.60 -1.06 7.52
C LYS A 131 6.78 -0.71 6.62
N ARG A 132 7.50 0.38 6.92
CA ARG A 132 8.66 0.80 6.12
C ARG A 132 9.82 -0.18 6.19
N ILE A 133 9.93 -0.93 7.28
CA ILE A 133 10.94 -1.97 7.47
C ILE A 133 10.76 -3.08 6.43
N GLN A 134 9.55 -3.63 6.36
CA GLN A 134 9.19 -4.65 5.37
C GLN A 134 9.44 -4.11 3.97
N GLY A 135 8.97 -2.88 3.68
CA GLY A 135 9.20 -2.23 2.39
C GLY A 135 10.68 -2.04 2.04
N TYR A 136 11.55 -1.81 3.02
CA TYR A 136 12.99 -1.69 2.78
C TYR A 136 13.62 -3.02 2.41
N ILE A 137 13.26 -4.09 3.12
CA ILE A 137 13.72 -5.44 2.79
C ILE A 137 13.24 -5.83 1.40
N MET A 138 11.98 -5.55 1.07
CA MET A 138 11.43 -5.77 -0.27
C MET A 138 12.18 -4.96 -1.35
N CYS A 139 12.54 -3.71 -1.09
CA CYS A 139 13.39 -2.92 -1.99
C CYS A 139 14.76 -3.56 -2.22
N LYS A 140 15.40 -4.05 -1.16
CA LYS A 140 16.69 -4.76 -1.25
C LYS A 140 16.60 -6.05 -2.05
N LEU A 141 15.46 -6.72 -1.98
CA LEU A 141 15.16 -7.94 -2.72
C LEU A 141 14.63 -7.68 -4.13
N GLU A 142 14.55 -6.42 -4.55
CA GLU A 142 14.13 -5.99 -5.90
C GLU A 142 12.68 -6.32 -6.23
N TYR A 143 11.80 -6.27 -5.23
CA TYR A 143 10.38 -6.52 -5.45
C TYR A 143 9.75 -5.54 -6.43
N GLU A 144 8.94 -6.08 -7.32
CA GLU A 144 8.06 -5.32 -8.19
C GLU A 144 6.67 -5.15 -7.55
N TYR A 145 6.11 -3.96 -7.72
CA TYR A 145 4.80 -3.58 -7.20
C TYR A 145 3.85 -3.38 -8.36
N HIS A 146 3.04 -4.39 -8.65
CA HIS A 146 2.10 -4.44 -9.77
C HIS A 146 0.81 -3.76 -9.33
N VAL A 147 0.62 -2.49 -9.67
CA VAL A 147 -0.56 -1.72 -9.27
C VAL A 147 -1.75 -2.13 -10.13
N LEU A 148 -2.79 -2.64 -9.48
CA LEU A 148 -3.98 -3.17 -10.14
C LEU A 148 -4.91 -2.05 -10.62
N ASP A 149 -5.49 -2.17 -11.81
CA ASP A 149 -6.27 -1.11 -12.45
C ASP A 149 -7.65 -0.90 -11.83
N ASN A 150 -8.42 -1.96 -11.58
CA ASN A 150 -9.82 -1.90 -11.16
C ASN A 150 -10.06 -2.34 -9.71
N ALA A 151 -9.01 -2.75 -8.99
CA ALA A 151 -9.09 -3.06 -7.57
C ALA A 151 -8.90 -1.83 -6.70
N PHE A 152 -9.65 -1.74 -5.61
CA PHE A 152 -9.43 -0.73 -4.58
C PHE A 152 -9.91 -1.21 -3.21
N LEU A 153 -9.30 -0.64 -2.16
CA LEU A 153 -9.66 -0.86 -0.77
C LEU A 153 -10.23 0.43 -0.18
N LEU A 154 -11.31 0.32 0.58
CA LEU A 154 -11.94 1.46 1.26
C LEU A 154 -11.84 1.32 2.77
N HIS A 155 -11.27 2.34 3.40
CA HIS A 155 -11.31 2.54 4.83
C HIS A 155 -12.53 3.38 5.22
N ARG A 156 -13.41 2.82 6.07
CA ARG A 156 -14.62 3.46 6.58
C ARG A 156 -14.80 3.14 8.08
N PRO A 157 -15.35 4.07 8.89
CA PRO A 157 -15.82 5.41 8.54
C PRO A 157 -14.81 6.52 8.79
N GLY A 158 -14.76 7.48 7.86
CA GLY A 158 -14.07 8.74 8.02
C GLY A 158 -12.62 8.74 7.54
N ILE A 159 -12.09 9.96 7.47
CA ILE A 159 -10.71 10.25 7.12
C ILE A 159 -9.90 10.27 8.42
N LYS A 160 -8.89 9.40 8.55
CA LYS A 160 -8.03 9.38 9.74
C LYS A 160 -7.26 10.70 9.80
N ARG A 161 -7.10 11.19 11.03
CA ARG A 161 -6.31 12.38 11.35
C ARG A 161 -5.09 11.96 12.15
N LYS A 162 -4.09 12.84 12.18
CA LYS A 162 -2.93 12.65 13.06
C LYS A 162 -3.41 12.45 14.49
N GLN A 163 -2.91 11.40 15.13
CA GLN A 163 -3.17 11.09 16.52
C GLN A 163 -1.95 11.49 17.36
N ASN A 164 -2.18 11.81 18.63
CA ASN A 164 -1.08 12.01 19.58
C ASN A 164 -0.36 10.67 19.77
N LYS A 165 0.97 10.71 19.64
CA LYS A 165 1.83 9.54 19.76
C LYS A 165 2.52 9.51 21.11
N SER A 166 2.76 8.32 21.63
CA SER A 166 3.56 8.12 22.83
C SER A 166 5.02 8.42 22.52
N ARG A 167 5.54 9.54 23.05
CA ARG A 167 6.95 9.94 22.86
C ARG A 167 7.92 8.83 23.30
N LYS A 168 7.59 8.11 24.37
CA LYS A 168 8.36 6.98 24.88
C LYS A 168 8.45 5.86 23.83
N MET A 169 7.30 5.42 23.31
CA MET A 169 7.25 4.32 22.33
C MET A 169 7.83 4.73 20.97
N VAL A 170 7.68 6.00 20.57
CA VAL A 170 8.35 6.52 19.37
C VAL A 170 9.87 6.42 19.54
N LYS A 171 10.41 6.83 20.70
CA LYS A 171 11.84 6.72 20.98
C LYS A 171 12.32 5.28 21.02
N GLU A 172 11.56 4.38 21.65
CA GLU A 172 11.87 2.95 21.71
C GLU A 172 11.89 2.31 20.30
N ASN A 173 10.90 2.61 19.47
CA ASN A 173 10.88 2.20 18.06
C ASN A 173 12.10 2.75 17.32
N ASP A 174 12.39 4.05 17.42
CA ASP A 174 13.50 4.68 16.71
C ASP A 174 14.87 4.16 17.18
N ASP A 175 15.03 3.83 18.46
CA ASP A 175 16.24 3.22 19.00
C ASP A 175 16.41 1.78 18.49
N LEU A 176 15.38 0.95 18.56
CA LEU A 176 15.40 -0.40 17.98
C LEU A 176 15.74 -0.35 16.49
N PHE A 177 15.13 0.59 15.79
CA PHE A 177 15.33 0.81 14.36
C PHE A 177 16.78 1.16 14.03
N THR A 178 17.31 2.21 14.64
CA THR A 178 18.63 2.76 14.30
C THR A 178 19.78 1.94 14.84
N LYS A 179 19.66 1.40 16.07
CA LYS A 179 20.76 0.71 16.77
C LYS A 179 20.83 -0.78 16.47
N VAL A 180 19.71 -1.42 16.15
CA VAL A 180 19.65 -2.88 15.96
C VAL A 180 19.32 -3.24 14.52
N LEU A 181 18.21 -2.72 14.00
CA LEU A 181 17.66 -3.21 12.74
C LEU A 181 18.49 -2.78 11.53
N ILE A 182 18.74 -1.47 11.36
CA ILE A 182 19.50 -0.93 10.22
C ILE A 182 20.89 -1.60 10.07
N PRO A 183 21.70 -1.73 11.14
CA PRO A 183 22.99 -2.41 11.05
C PRO A 183 22.87 -3.86 10.58
N ASN A 184 21.89 -4.60 11.10
CA ASN A 184 21.68 -6.00 10.75
C ASN A 184 21.20 -6.17 9.30
N LEU A 185 20.23 -5.37 8.86
CA LEU A 185 19.74 -5.42 7.48
C LEU A 185 20.82 -5.04 6.46
N ARG A 186 21.71 -4.10 6.80
CA ARG A 186 22.87 -3.75 5.94
C ARG A 186 23.87 -4.89 5.83
N LYS A 187 24.08 -5.68 6.89
CA LYS A 187 24.94 -6.87 6.86
C LYS A 187 24.32 -7.99 6.01
N LEU A 188 23.02 -8.22 6.14
CA LEU A 188 22.31 -9.30 5.44
C LEU A 188 22.11 -9.02 3.94
N TYR A 189 21.73 -7.78 3.59
CA TYR A 189 21.31 -7.44 2.23
C TYR A 189 22.25 -6.46 1.51
N GLY A 190 23.38 -6.11 2.12
CA GLY A 190 24.36 -5.18 1.56
C GLY A 190 23.86 -3.74 1.41
N LYS A 191 24.68 -2.92 0.72
CA LYS A 191 24.36 -1.51 0.43
C LYS A 191 23.69 -1.39 -0.94
N ARG A 192 22.62 -0.59 -0.99
CA ARG A 192 21.86 -0.23 -2.19
C ARG A 192 21.28 1.15 -1.91
N ASN A 193 21.87 2.17 -2.52
CA ASN A 193 21.62 3.57 -2.15
C ASN A 193 20.24 4.07 -2.61
N VAL A 194 19.61 3.37 -3.56
CA VAL A 194 18.25 3.68 -4.03
C VAL A 194 17.14 3.24 -3.06
N CYS A 195 17.47 2.41 -2.06
CA CYS A 195 16.55 1.96 -1.01
C CYS A 195 16.75 2.76 0.27
N SER A 196 15.67 3.35 0.79
CA SER A 196 15.64 4.00 2.09
C SER A 196 14.44 3.53 2.92
N ILE A 197 14.48 3.89 4.21
CA ILE A 197 13.36 3.84 5.14
C ILE A 197 12.88 5.26 5.42
#